data_AF-A0A519X876-F1
#
_entry.id   AF-A0A519X876-F1
#
_cell.length_a   1.000
_cell.length_b   1.000
_cell.length_c   1.000
_cell.angle_alpha   90.00
_cell.angle_beta   90.00
_cell.angle_gamma   90.00
#
_symmetry.space_group_name_H-M   'P 1'
#
loop_
_entity.id
_entity.type
_entity.pdbx_description
1 polymer ?
#
loop_
_entity_poly.entity_id
_entity_poly.type
_entity_poly.pdbx_seq_one_letter_code
_entity_poly.pdbx_strand_id
1 'polypeptide(L)'
;HFNDTADIINRHIAFVKPGGTLFITLPNFNALNGWFQKNYDKENYDKHNIECMDPVLLSNICKSAGLEVVQSRFFGRFSLWLENEGQKPAGVRLLKKALWTAGKILTKLVPFDSRQLSPYIILEARKPL
;
A
#
# COMPACT_ATOMS: atom_id res chain seq x y z
N HIS A 1 1.12 10.86 -1.61
CA HIS A 1 1.47 12.07 -2.37
C HIS A 1 0.59 13.24 -1.97
N PHE A 2 -0.72 13.04 -1.82
CA PHE A 2 -1.64 14.10 -1.40
C PHE A 2 -1.88 14.07 0.11
N ASN A 3 -2.06 15.25 0.71
CA ASN A 3 -2.32 15.39 2.14
C ASN A 3 -3.79 15.11 2.48
N ASP A 4 -4.72 15.60 1.67
CA ASP A 4 -6.15 15.32 1.84
C ASP A 4 -6.55 14.03 1.12
N THR A 5 -6.52 12.93 1.87
CA THR A 5 -6.87 11.61 1.35
C THR A 5 -8.35 11.53 0.96
N ALA A 6 -9.23 12.18 1.71
CA ALA A 6 -10.66 12.11 1.49
C ALA A 6 -11.07 12.89 0.23
N ASP A 7 -10.56 14.11 0.05
CA ASP A 7 -10.79 14.91 -1.16
C ASP A 7 -10.37 14.15 -2.42
N ILE A 8 -9.17 13.57 -2.43
CA ILE A 8 -8.70 12.82 -3.60
C ILE A 8 -9.57 11.61 -3.89
N ILE A 9 -9.95 10.82 -2.88
CA ILE A 9 -10.85 9.68 -3.07
C ILE A 9 -12.21 10.14 -3.61
N ASN A 10 -12.77 11.22 -3.06
CA ASN A 10 -14.06 11.78 -3.50
C ASN A 10 -14.02 12.26 -4.96
N ARG A 11 -12.91 12.86 -5.41
CA ARG A 11 -12.72 13.21 -6.82
C ARG A 11 -12.76 11.99 -7.72
N HIS A 12 -12.15 10.86 -7.32
CA HIS A 12 -12.23 9.62 -8.09
C HIS A 12 -13.66 9.05 -8.10
N ILE A 13 -14.35 9.06 -6.95
CA ILE A 13 -15.75 8.63 -6.82
C ILE A 13 -16.70 9.41 -7.75
N ALA A 14 -16.44 10.70 -7.96
CA ALA A 14 -17.24 11.53 -8.85
C ALA A 14 -17.28 11.01 -10.30
N PHE A 15 -16.23 10.30 -10.74
CA PHE A 15 -16.16 9.68 -12.07
C PHE A 15 -16.67 8.23 -12.10
N VAL A 16 -17.00 7.64 -10.96
CA VAL A 16 -17.59 6.29 -10.90
C VAL A 16 -19.09 6.40 -11.22
N LYS A 17 -19.53 5.70 -12.26
CA LYS A 17 -20.96 5.59 -12.62
C LYS A 17 -21.73 4.78 -11.54
N PRO A 18 -23.06 4.96 -11.42
CA PRO A 18 -23.88 4.09 -10.59
C PRO A 18 -23.68 2.61 -10.93
N GLY A 19 -23.61 1.76 -9.90
CA GLY A 19 -23.28 0.34 -10.01
C GLY A 19 -21.80 0.02 -10.31
N GLY A 20 -20.95 1.04 -10.53
CA GLY A 20 -19.53 0.88 -10.84
C GLY A 20 -18.63 0.66 -9.61
N THR A 21 -17.37 0.30 -9.85
CA THR A 21 -16.40 -0.04 -8.80
C THR A 21 -15.27 0.99 -8.74
N LEU A 22 -14.98 1.48 -7.54
CA LEU A 22 -13.73 2.14 -7.18
C LEU A 22 -12.76 1.07 -6.69
N PHE A 23 -11.61 0.94 -7.36
CA PHE A 23 -10.52 0.06 -6.94
C PHE A 23 -9.26 0.87 -6.72
N ILE A 24 -8.72 0.82 -5.50
CA ILE A 24 -7.50 1.55 -5.10
C ILE A 24 -6.47 0.54 -4.62
N THR A 25 -5.24 0.70 -5.09
CA THR A 25 -4.06 0.06 -4.53
C THR A 25 -3.08 1.13 -4.09
N LEU A 26 -2.45 0.91 -2.94
CA LEU A 26 -1.41 1.82 -2.44
C LEU A 26 -0.32 1.03 -1.70
N PRO A 27 0.92 1.55 -1.68
CA PRO A 27 1.98 0.91 -0.91
C PRO A 27 1.67 0.97 0.58
N ASN A 28 2.17 -0.03 1.32
CA ASN A 28 2.14 -0.06 2.78
C ASN A 28 3.54 0.24 3.33
N PHE A 29 3.80 1.51 3.65
CA PHE A 29 5.03 1.96 4.29
C PHE A 29 4.91 2.03 5.83
N ASN A 30 3.85 1.47 6.40
CA ASN A 30 3.74 1.20 7.84
C ASN A 30 4.32 -0.18 8.22
N ALA A 31 4.98 -0.86 7.27
CA ALA A 31 5.52 -2.21 7.37
C ALA A 31 7.06 -2.24 7.30
N LEU A 32 7.64 -3.45 7.31
CA LEU A 32 9.08 -3.67 7.10
C LEU A 32 9.59 -3.00 5.81
N ASN A 33 8.79 -3.02 4.73
CA ASN A 33 9.14 -2.32 3.51
C ASN A 33 9.26 -0.80 3.73
N GLY A 34 8.36 -0.19 4.49
CA GLY A 34 8.44 1.23 4.83
C GLY A 34 9.65 1.59 5.68
N TRP A 35 10.01 0.75 6.67
CA TRP A 35 11.26 0.91 7.41
C TRP A 35 12.47 0.89 6.46
N PHE A 36 12.51 -0.06 5.52
CA PHE A 36 13.61 -0.17 4.58
C PHE A 36 13.69 1.05 3.65
N GLN A 37 12.55 1.49 3.13
CA GLN A 37 12.43 2.71 2.32
C GLN A 37 12.93 3.95 3.10
N LYS A 38 12.51 4.12 4.36
CA LYS A 38 12.93 5.25 5.20
C LYS A 38 14.45 5.33 5.40
N ASN A 39 15.14 4.18 5.47
CA ASN A 39 16.57 4.13 5.74
C ASN A 39 17.44 4.16 4.47
N TYR A 40 16.97 3.57 3.37
CA TYR A 40 17.78 3.34 2.16
C TYR A 40 17.22 3.98 0.89
N ASP A 41 16.04 4.59 0.98
CA ASP A 41 15.35 5.26 -0.11
C ASP A 41 14.48 6.43 0.37
N LYS A 42 15.09 7.30 1.17
CA LYS A 42 14.38 8.37 1.91
C LYS A 42 13.61 9.31 1.00
N GLU A 43 14.12 9.66 -0.18
CA GLU A 43 13.41 10.49 -1.15
C GLU A 43 12.10 9.82 -1.61
N ASN A 44 12.13 8.51 -1.89
CA ASN A 44 10.93 7.76 -2.20
C ASN A 44 9.99 7.68 -1.00
N TYR A 45 10.51 7.53 0.22
CA TYR A 45 9.67 7.51 1.43
C TYR A 45 8.96 8.86 1.66
N ASP A 46 9.70 9.97 1.61
CA ASP A 46 9.24 11.30 1.99
C ASP A 46 8.20 11.89 1.03
N LYS A 47 8.18 11.48 -0.25
CA LYS A 47 7.13 11.93 -1.20
C LYS A 47 5.76 11.31 -0.93
N HIS A 48 5.66 10.30 -0.06
CA HIS A 48 4.40 9.62 0.24
C HIS A 48 3.72 10.20 1.49
N ASN A 49 2.39 10.22 1.46
CA ASN A 49 1.61 10.47 2.67
C ASN A 49 1.41 9.12 3.34
N ILE A 50 2.10 8.86 4.44
CA ILE A 50 2.09 7.57 5.13
C ILE A 50 0.79 7.38 5.92
N GLU A 51 0.16 8.48 6.36
CA GLU A 51 -1.07 8.47 7.15
C GLU A 51 -2.25 7.89 6.37
N CYS A 52 -2.23 7.98 5.03
CA CYS A 52 -3.28 7.40 4.19
C CYS A 52 -3.19 5.86 4.04
N MET A 53 -2.08 5.26 4.47
CA MET A 53 -1.80 3.82 4.30
C MET A 53 -2.44 3.00 5.42
N ASP A 54 -3.75 3.17 5.61
CA ASP A 54 -4.59 2.49 6.60
C ASP A 54 -5.90 1.99 5.95
N PRO A 55 -6.12 0.66 5.85
CA PRO A 55 -7.36 0.12 5.30
C PRO A 55 -8.64 0.61 6.01
N VAL A 56 -8.59 0.84 7.32
CA VAL A 56 -9.76 1.30 8.09
C VAL A 56 -10.13 2.72 7.69
N LEU A 57 -9.13 3.60 7.59
CA LEU A 57 -9.32 4.97 7.12
C LEU A 57 -9.94 5.01 5.72
N LEU A 58 -9.36 4.26 4.78
CA LEU A 58 -9.83 4.21 3.38
C LEU A 58 -11.27 3.70 3.29
N SER A 59 -11.58 2.63 4.03
CA SER A 59 -12.94 2.06 4.11
C SER A 59 -13.94 3.09 4.64
N ASN A 60 -13.58 3.81 5.71
CA ASN A 60 -14.45 4.82 6.31
C ASN A 60 -14.72 5.98 5.35
N ILE A 61 -13.71 6.47 4.63
CA ILE A 61 -13.89 7.52 3.62
C ILE A 61 -14.90 7.08 2.55
N CYS A 62 -14.75 5.87 1.99
CA CYS A 62 -15.69 5.36 0.98
C CYS A 62 -17.12 5.21 1.52
N LYS A 63 -17.28 4.71 2.75
CA LYS A 63 -18.60 4.58 3.40
C LYS A 63 -19.25 5.95 3.62
N SER A 64 -18.48 6.93 4.11
CA SER A 64 -18.95 8.30 4.29
C SER A 64 -19.35 8.96 2.98
N ALA A 65 -18.75 8.55 1.86
CA ALA A 65 -19.10 8.98 0.51
C ALA A 65 -20.27 8.18 -0.12
N GLY A 66 -20.88 7.24 0.62
CA GLY A 66 -22.04 6.47 0.17
C GLY A 66 -21.72 5.24 -0.69
N LEU A 67 -20.46 4.77 -0.71
CA LEU A 67 -20.11 3.52 -1.38
C LEU A 67 -20.25 2.32 -0.44
N GLU A 68 -20.56 1.17 -1.02
CA GLU A 68 -20.52 -0.13 -0.35
C GLU A 68 -19.10 -0.71 -0.43
N VAL A 69 -18.40 -0.83 0.70
CA VAL A 69 -17.03 -1.37 0.72
C VAL A 69 -17.07 -2.90 0.63
N VAL A 70 -16.50 -3.44 -0.44
CA VAL A 70 -16.38 -4.90 -0.69
C VAL A 70 -15.19 -5.49 0.07
N GLN A 71 -14.04 -4.81 0.01
CA GLN A 71 -12.85 -5.19 0.78
C GLN A 71 -11.98 -3.96 1.03
N SER A 72 -11.33 -3.94 2.19
CA SER A 72 -10.22 -3.04 2.46
C SER A 72 -9.23 -3.74 3.36
N ARG A 73 -8.06 -4.13 2.83
CA ARG A 73 -7.14 -5.01 3.54
C ARG A 73 -5.71 -4.90 3.02
N PHE A 74 -4.78 -5.38 3.84
CA PHE A 74 -3.41 -5.64 3.44
C PHE A 74 -3.34 -6.75 2.39
N PHE A 75 -2.39 -6.65 1.46
CA PHE A 75 -2.26 -7.54 0.31
C PHE A 75 -0.81 -7.72 -0.15
N GLY A 76 -0.52 -8.90 -0.70
CA GLY A 76 0.74 -9.20 -1.39
C GLY A 76 1.76 -9.97 -0.54
N ARG A 77 1.37 -10.48 0.62
CA ARG A 77 2.17 -11.28 1.56
C ARG A 77 3.43 -10.57 2.02
N PHE A 78 4.53 -10.71 1.29
CA PHE A 78 5.79 -10.03 1.57
C PHE A 78 6.47 -9.63 0.27
N SER A 79 6.92 -8.38 0.24
CA SER A 79 7.83 -7.86 -0.76
C SER A 79 8.66 -6.73 -0.16
N LEU A 80 9.82 -6.50 -0.76
CA LEU A 80 10.79 -5.48 -0.39
C LEU A 80 11.42 -4.97 -1.68
N TRP A 81 11.40 -3.66 -1.90
CA TRP A 81 11.98 -3.04 -3.09
C TRP A 81 12.69 -1.72 -2.77
N LEU A 82 13.38 -1.19 -3.77
CA LEU A 82 14.03 0.12 -3.78
C LEU A 82 13.71 0.77 -5.12
N GLU A 83 13.42 2.05 -5.13
CA GLU A 83 13.41 2.84 -6.36
C GLU A 83 14.85 3.03 -6.86
N ASN A 84 15.02 3.04 -8.18
CA ASN A 84 16.31 3.21 -8.82
C ASN A 84 17.40 2.27 -8.25
N GLU A 85 17.07 1.00 -8.00
CA GLU A 85 17.94 0.04 -7.29
C GLU A 85 19.37 -0.03 -7.87
N GLY A 86 19.53 0.14 -9.18
CA GLY A 86 20.84 0.16 -9.84
C GLY A 86 21.77 1.31 -9.42
N GLN A 87 21.20 2.41 -8.93
CA GLN A 87 21.93 3.58 -8.42
C GLN A 87 22.26 3.47 -6.92
N LYS A 88 21.74 2.44 -6.24
CA LYS A 88 21.96 2.24 -4.81
C LYS A 88 23.31 1.55 -4.55
N PRO A 89 23.98 1.81 -3.40
CA PRO A 89 25.23 1.13 -3.05
C PRO A 89 25.12 -0.39 -3.10
N ALA A 90 26.17 -1.08 -3.52
CA ALA A 90 26.17 -2.54 -3.66
C ALA A 90 25.78 -3.27 -2.36
N GLY A 91 26.24 -2.78 -1.20
CA GLY A 91 25.87 -3.34 0.11
C GLY A 91 24.37 -3.23 0.40
N VAL A 92 23.73 -2.11 0.06
CA VAL A 92 22.28 -1.90 0.22
C VAL A 92 21.50 -2.86 -0.68
N ARG A 93 21.95 -3.03 -1.92
CA ARG A 93 21.34 -3.99 -2.88
C ARG A 93 21.45 -5.43 -2.37
N LEU A 94 22.61 -5.80 -1.82
CA LEU A 94 22.82 -7.14 -1.24
C LEU A 94 21.95 -7.36 -0.01
N LEU A 95 21.88 -6.37 0.89
CA LEU A 95 21.01 -6.41 2.07
C LEU A 95 19.53 -6.57 1.66
N LYS A 96 19.06 -5.76 0.71
CA LYS A 96 17.70 -5.88 0.15
C LYS A 96 17.45 -7.29 -0.37
N LYS A 97 18.38 -7.85 -1.16
CA LYS A 97 18.24 -9.19 -1.73
C LYS A 97 18.16 -10.25 -0.62
N ALA A 98 19.01 -10.16 0.39
CA ALA A 98 19.00 -11.09 1.52
C ALA A 98 17.69 -11.04 2.31
N LEU A 99 17.24 -9.84 2.71
CA LEU A 99 15.97 -9.65 3.41
C LEU A 99 14.77 -10.09 2.59
N TRP A 100 14.77 -9.77 1.28
CA TRP A 100 13.73 -10.18 0.35
C TRP A 100 13.64 -11.71 0.26
N THR A 101 14.77 -12.39 0.08
CA THR A 101 14.80 -13.86 0.00
C THR A 101 14.33 -14.50 1.30
N ALA A 102 14.80 -14.01 2.45
CA ALA A 102 14.40 -14.52 3.75
C ALA A 102 12.89 -14.39 3.99
N GLY A 103 12.31 -13.21 3.76
CA GLY A 103 10.87 -13.00 3.96
C GLY A 103 10.01 -13.74 2.92
N LYS A 104 10.52 -13.97 1.69
CA LYS A 104 9.82 -14.81 0.70
C LYS A 104 9.77 -16.27 1.12
N ILE A 105 10.85 -16.80 1.70
CA ILE A 105 10.87 -18.17 2.24
C ILE A 105 9.88 -18.29 3.41
N LEU A 106 9.91 -17.34 4.35
CA LEU A 106 9.01 -17.31 5.51
C LEU A 106 7.53 -17.29 5.08
N THR A 107 7.18 -16.37 4.17
CA THR A 107 5.78 -16.22 3.70
C THR A 107 5.33 -17.30 2.72
N LYS A 108 6.25 -18.11 2.19
CA LYS A 108 5.91 -19.33 1.46
C LYS A 108 5.46 -20.45 2.39
N LEU A 109 6.05 -20.53 3.59
CA LEU A 109 5.68 -21.54 4.61
C LEU A 109 4.38 -21.19 5.32
N VAL A 110 4.17 -19.90 5.62
CA VAL A 110 2.92 -19.40 6.21
C VAL A 110 2.38 -18.27 5.33
N PRO A 111 1.48 -18.55 4.37
CA PRO A 111 0.95 -17.54 3.47
C PRO A 111 -0.15 -16.74 4.16
N PHE A 112 0.19 -15.60 4.75
CA PHE A 112 -0.78 -14.66 5.30
C PHE A 112 -0.48 -13.22 4.87
N ASP A 113 -1.54 -12.42 4.76
CA ASP A 113 -1.43 -10.97 4.64
C ASP A 113 -1.41 -10.36 6.04
N SER A 114 -0.56 -9.36 6.27
CA SER A 114 -0.48 -8.67 7.56
C SER A 114 -0.03 -7.24 7.40
N ARG A 115 -0.36 -6.40 8.38
CA ARG A 115 0.10 -5.01 8.45
C ARG A 115 1.62 -4.89 8.37
N GLN A 116 2.35 -5.84 8.97
CA GLN A 116 3.79 -5.76 9.16
C GLN A 116 4.59 -6.26 7.94
N LEU A 117 4.00 -7.13 7.10
CA LEU A 117 4.71 -7.78 5.99
C LEU A 117 4.15 -7.41 4.61
N SER A 118 2.84 -7.20 4.51
CA SER A 118 2.21 -6.96 3.22
C SER A 118 2.68 -5.65 2.61
N PRO A 119 3.20 -5.67 1.37
CA PRO A 119 3.74 -4.49 0.71
C PRO A 119 2.66 -3.49 0.24
N TYR A 120 1.40 -3.93 0.15
CA TYR A 120 0.31 -3.15 -0.40
C TYR A 120 -0.94 -3.21 0.48
N ILE A 121 -1.81 -2.24 0.25
CA ILE A 121 -3.21 -2.23 0.67
C ILE A 121 -4.05 -2.22 -0.59
N ILE A 122 -5.16 -2.96 -0.57
CA ILE A 122 -6.20 -2.91 -1.58
C ILE A 122 -7.49 -2.43 -0.94
N LEU A 123 -8.23 -1.60 -1.68
CA LEU A 123 -9.58 -1.16 -1.37
C LEU A 123 -10.44 -1.37 -2.62
N GLU A 124 -11.57 -2.04 -2.44
CA GLU A 124 -12.61 -2.19 -3.45
C GLU A 124 -13.93 -1.73 -2.85
N ALA A 125 -14.60 -0.80 -3.50
CA ALA A 125 -15.89 -0.26 -3.07
C ALA A 125 -16.80 -0.01 -4.27
N ARG A 126 -18.09 -0.33 -4.13
CA ARG A 126 -19.08 -0.21 -5.18
C ARG A 126 -19.96 1.02 -4.97
N LYS A 127 -20.20 1.77 -6.03
CA LYS A 127 -21.21 2.83 -6.03
C LYS A 127 -22.59 2.18 -6.19
N PRO A 128 -23.57 2.48 -5.33
CA PRO A 128 -24.95 2.01 -5.50
C PRO A 128 -25.53 2.37 -6.88
N LEU A 129 -26.57 1.63 -7.30
CA LEU A 129 -27.30 1.87 -8.54
C LEU A 129 -28.14 3.15 -8.49
#